data_AF-A0A7W6MIF7-F1
#
_entry.id   AF-A0A7W6MIF7-F1
#
_cell.length_a   1.000
_cell.length_b   1.000
_cell.length_c   1.000
_cell.angle_alpha   90.00
_cell.angle_beta   90.00
_cell.angle_gamma   90.00
#
_symmetry.space_group_name_H-M   'P 1'
#
loop_
_entity.id
_entity.type
_entity.pdbx_description
1 polymer ?
#
loop_
_entity_poly.entity_id
_entity_poly.type
_entity_poly.pdbx_seq_one_letter_code
_entity_poly.pdbx_strand_id
1 'polypeptide(L)' 'MTHAAITENKRLGDVLSYIKERQEQPSKPVVMTNSEKNGYVRRAHGPGRRKDFTNDPAVIERHKAALAKRDAAE' A
#
# COMPACT_ATOMS: atom_id res chain seq x y z
N MET A 1 -36.46 -43.74 -20.34
CA MET A 1 -36.52 -42.35 -19.81
C MET A 1 -37.97 -41.91 -19.73
N THR A 2 -38.40 -41.28 -18.64
CA THR A 2 -39.79 -40.81 -18.50
C THR A 2 -39.91 -39.38 -19.04
N HIS A 3 -41.06 -39.04 -19.63
CA HIS A 3 -41.31 -37.70 -20.18
C HIS A 3 -41.15 -36.60 -19.11
N ALA A 4 -41.57 -36.88 -17.87
CA ALA A 4 -41.38 -36.01 -16.71
C ALA A 4 -39.90 -35.73 -16.41
N ALA A 5 -39.03 -36.75 -16.52
CA ALA A 5 -37.58 -36.55 -16.35
C ALA A 5 -36.99 -35.68 -17.46
N ILE A 6 -37.52 -35.77 -18.69
CA ILE A 6 -37.08 -34.94 -19.82
C ILE A 6 -37.48 -33.48 -19.62
N THR A 7 -38.69 -33.21 -19.12
CA THR A 7 -39.15 -31.84 -18.84
C THR A 7 -38.43 -31.20 -17.66
N GLU A 8 -38.16 -31.97 -16.62
CA GLU A 8 -37.43 -31.47 -15.46
C GLU A 8 -35.97 -31.14 -15.81
N ASN A 9 -35.31 -31.99 -16.61
CA ASN A 9 -33.95 -31.72 -17.09
C ASN A 9 -33.87 -30.46 -17.97
N LYS A 10 -34.90 -30.16 -18.76
CA LYS A 10 -34.97 -28.91 -19.54
C LYS A 10 -35.08 -27.68 -18.62
N ARG A 11 -35.96 -27.75 -17.61
CA ARG A 11 -36.09 -26.69 -16.59
C ARG A 11 -34.78 -26.48 -15.83
N LEU A 12 -34.07 -27.56 -15.51
CA LEU A 12 -32.74 -27.48 -14.90
C LEU A 12 -31.74 -26.77 -15.83
N GLY A 13 -31.76 -27.05 -17.14
CA GLY A 13 -30.94 -26.36 -18.13
C GLY A 13 -31.20 -24.85 -18.15
N ASP A 14 -32.46 -24.43 -18.11
CA ASP A 14 -32.85 -23.01 -18.11
C ASP A 14 -32.39 -22.31 -16.82
N VAL A 15 -32.59 -22.94 -15.66
CA VAL A 15 -32.14 -22.42 -14.35
C VAL A 15 -30.62 -22.31 -14.29
N LEU A 16 -29.89 -23.32 -14.78
CA LEU A 16 -28.42 -23.29 -14.82
C LEU A 16 -27.90 -22.21 -15.77
N SER A 17 -28.58 -22.00 -16.91
CA SER A 17 -28.23 -20.94 -17.87
C SER A 17 -28.40 -19.56 -17.23
N TYR A 18 -29.50 -19.35 -16.51
CA TYR A 18 -29.73 -18.11 -15.75
C TYR A 18 -28.68 -17.90 -14.65
N ILE A 19 -28.36 -18.93 -13.85
CA ILE A 19 -27.33 -18.83 -12.81
C ILE A 19 -25.96 -18.48 -13.43
N LYS A 20 -25.61 -19.11 -14.55
CA LYS A 20 -24.36 -18.84 -15.27
C LYS A 20 -24.29 -17.39 -15.74
N GLU A 21 -25.36 -16.86 -16.34
CA GLU A 21 -25.43 -15.46 -16.76
C GLU A 21 -25.20 -14.49 -15.58
N ARG A 22 -25.72 -14.82 -14.39
CA ARG A 22 -25.51 -14.02 -13.17
C ARG A 22 -24.09 -14.14 -12.62
N GLN A 23 -23.47 -15.32 -12.71
CA GLN A 23 -22.08 -15.54 -12.28
C GLN A 23 -21.06 -14.94 -13.24
N GLU A 24 -21.38 -14.89 -14.54
CA GLU A 24 -20.59 -14.22 -15.59
C GLU A 24 -20.67 -12.68 -15.52
N GLN A 25 -21.42 -12.12 -14.57
CA GLN A 25 -21.37 -10.70 -14.21
C GLN A 25 -20.44 -10.45 -13.00
N PRO A 26 -19.13 -10.78 -13.03
CA PRO A 26 -18.28 -10.45 -11.91
C PRO A 26 -18.09 -8.93 -11.86
N SER A 27 -18.44 -8.32 -10.73
CA SER A 27 -17.72 -7.11 -10.33
C SER A 27 -16.27 -7.52 -10.13
N LYS A 28 -15.33 -6.91 -10.86
CA LYS A 28 -13.90 -7.15 -10.63
C LYS A 28 -13.60 -6.96 -9.14
N PRO A 29 -12.99 -7.93 -8.46
CA PRO A 29 -12.62 -7.75 -7.06
C PRO A 29 -11.66 -6.58 -6.98
N VAL A 30 -11.90 -5.66 -6.04
CA VAL A 30 -10.96 -4.56 -5.76
C VAL A 30 -9.74 -5.18 -5.09
N VAL A 31 -8.69 -5.45 -5.86
CA VAL A 31 -7.43 -5.97 -5.34
C VAL A 31 -6.67 -4.82 -4.69
N MET A 32 -6.71 -4.78 -3.37
CA MET A 32 -5.90 -3.82 -2.59
C MET A 32 -4.41 -4.21 -2.63
N THR A 33 -3.56 -3.20 -2.78
CA THR A 33 -2.10 -3.32 -2.64
C THR A 33 -1.72 -3.62 -1.18
N ASN A 34 -0.52 -4.17 -0.96
CA ASN A 34 -0.04 -4.45 0.40
C ASN A 34 0.00 -3.19 1.28
N SER A 35 0.33 -2.04 0.70
CA SER A 35 0.34 -0.75 1.41
C SER A 35 -1.05 -0.33 1.88
N GLU A 36 -2.08 -0.53 1.05
CA GLU A 36 -3.47 -0.24 1.40
C GLU A 36 -3.99 -1.18 2.49
N LYS A 37 -3.68 -2.48 2.38
CA LYS A 37 -4.01 -3.48 3.41
C LYS A 37 -3.37 -3.15 4.76
N ASN A 38 -2.14 -2.63 4.73
CA ASN A 38 -1.38 -2.25 5.93
C ASN A 38 -1.76 -0.86 6.46
N GLY A 39 -2.68 -0.14 5.82
CA GLY A 39 -3.08 1.21 6.23
C GLY A 39 -2.00 2.27 6.05
N TYR A 40 -1.06 2.08 5.10
CA TYR A 40 0.00 3.06 4.85
C TYR A 40 -0.58 4.38 4.34
N VAL A 41 -0.31 5.46 5.07
CA VAL A 41 -0.66 6.83 4.67
C VAL A 41 0.60 7.57 4.25
N ARG A 42 0.64 8.02 2.99
CA ARG A 42 1.77 8.81 2.47
C ARG A 42 1.83 10.15 3.20
N ARG A 43 3.01 10.50 3.69
CA ARG A 43 3.28 11.84 4.25
C ARG A 43 3.15 12.92 3.16
N ALA A 44 2.54 14.06 3.48
CA ALA A 44 2.36 15.19 2.57
C ALA A 44 3.69 15.70 1.99
N HIS A 45 4.77 15.60 2.78
CA HIS A 45 6.12 15.91 2.34
C HIS A 45 7.03 14.71 2.60
N GLY A 46 7.97 14.48 1.67
CA GLY A 46 9.06 13.54 1.88
C GLY A 46 9.97 13.98 3.03
N PRO A 47 10.94 13.15 3.44
CA PRO A 47 12.01 13.63 4.31
C PRO A 47 12.63 14.84 3.62
N GLY A 48 12.58 16.01 4.28
CA GLY A 48 13.08 17.26 3.71
C GLY A 48 14.55 17.16 3.28
N ARG A 49 15.04 18.17 2.56
CA ARG A 49 16.47 18.24 2.19
C ARG A 49 17.31 18.10 3.46
N ARG A 50 18.22 17.11 3.50
CA ARG A 50 19.18 16.97 4.59
C ARG A 50 19.91 18.31 4.74
N LYS A 51 19.75 18.97 5.89
CA LYS A 51 20.54 20.16 6.20
C LYS A 51 21.98 19.68 6.40
N ASP A 52 22.90 20.23 5.63
CA ASP A 52 24.32 19.95 5.80
C ASP A 52 24.77 20.57 7.11
N PHE A 53 24.90 19.74 8.14
CA PHE A 53 25.29 20.17 9.49
C PHE A 53 26.79 20.46 9.56
N THR A 54 27.60 19.84 8.71
CA THR A 54 29.05 19.97 8.71
C THR A 54 29.50 21.37 8.28
N ASN A 55 28.74 22.00 7.38
CA ASN A 55 29.00 23.34 6.87
C ASN A 55 28.21 24.45 7.59
N ASP A 56 27.47 24.13 8.67
CA ASP A 56 26.71 25.13 9.42
C ASP A 56 27.70 25.98 10.27
N PRO A 57 27.73 27.32 10.11
CA PRO A 57 28.69 28.18 10.81
C PRO A 57 28.59 28.05 12.34
N ALA A 58 27.39 27.84 12.87
CA ALA A 58 27.20 27.67 14.32
C ALA A 58 27.85 26.37 14.84
N VAL A 59 27.87 25.33 14.01
CA VAL A 59 28.49 24.04 14.32
C VAL A 59 30.00 24.14 14.25
N ILE A 60 30.52 24.80 13.22
CA ILE A 60 31.96 25.05 13.05
C ILE A 60 32.51 25.84 14.24
N GLU A 61 31.83 26.92 14.64
CA GLU A 61 32.27 27.72 15.79
C GLU A 61 32.21 26.93 17.11
N ARG A 62 31.18 26.12 17.32
CA ARG A 62 31.11 25.22 18.49
C ARG A 62 32.27 24.21 18.48
N HIS A 63 32.64 23.67 17.32
CA HIS A 63 33.74 22.73 17.20
C HIS A 63 35.09 23.40 17.52
N LYS A 64 35.35 24.59 16.95
CA LYS A 64 36.56 25.38 17.27
C LYS A 64 36.66 25.70 18.76
N ALA A 65 35.56 26.14 19.38
CA ALA A 65 35.53 26.44 20.81
C ALA A 65 35.81 25.20 21.67
N ALA A 66 35.35 24.01 21.24
CA ALA A 66 35.63 22.76 21.93
C ALA A 66 37.11 22.35 21.81
N LEU A 67 37.75 22.56 20.65
CA LEU A 67 39.17 22.32 20.45
C LEU A 67 40.02 23.26 21.31
N ALA A 68 39.74 24.56 21.29
CA ALA A 68 40.47 25.54 22.10
C ALA A 68 40.40 25.24 23.61
N LYS A 69 39.27 24.72 24.10
CA LYS A 69 39.13 24.28 25.50
C LYS A 69 39.98 23.05 25.83
N ARG A 70 40.24 22.16 24.86
CA ARG A 70 41.10 20.99 25.05
C ARG A 70 42.56 21.40 25.09
N ASP A 71 42.97 22.28 24.17
CA ASP A 71 44.35 22.78 24.12
C ASP A 71 44.70 23.58 25.39
N ALA A 72 43.74 24.33 25.96
CA ALA A 72 43.92 25.03 27.22
C ALA A 72 43.95 24.12 28.47
N ALA A 73 43.63 22.84 28.32
CA ALA A 73 43.61 21.85 29.40
C ALA A 73 44.80 20.88 29.35
N GLU A 74 45.67 20.99 28.33
CA GLU A 74 46.99 20.35 28.25
C GLU A 74 48.06 21.27 28.85
#